data_AF-A0A8J4CWE0-F1
#
_entry.id   AF-A0A8J4CWE0-F1
#
_cell.length_a   1.000
_cell.length_b   1.000
_cell.length_c   1.000
_cell.angle_alpha   90.00
_cell.angle_beta   90.00
_cell.angle_gamma   90.00
#
_symmetry.space_group_name_H-M   'P 1'
#
loop_
_entity.id
_entity.type
_entity.pdbx_description
1 polymer ?
#
loop_
_entity_poly.entity_id
_entity_poly.type
_entity_poly.pdbx_seq_one_letter_code
_entity_poly.pdbx_strand_id
1 'polypeptide(L)'
;MLPVPAPAASADQHAALTTTLPTPSSQLTTSDGRWRYPVVFMTNGGGVCEERKAQELSTRLGVRVTPEQVILSHTPMRDLVAELAQRPVLVSGRGDVLNVARSYGLQRVLHTRQLGRAMPAATPFSTYPTGGGRQHAAI
;
A
#
# COMPACT_ATOMS: atom_id res chain seq x y z
N MET A 1 33.41 25.30 14.54
CA MET A 1 32.16 25.21 13.77
C MET A 1 32.22 23.96 12.92
N LEU A 2 31.44 22.93 13.26
CA LEU A 2 31.31 21.72 12.45
C LEU A 2 30.25 21.96 11.35
N PRO A 3 30.42 21.41 10.13
CA PRO A 3 29.48 21.62 9.04
C PRO A 3 28.13 20.96 9.34
N VAL A 4 27.04 21.70 9.10
CA VAL A 4 25.66 21.19 9.14
C VAL A 4 25.48 20.19 7.99
N PRO A 5 25.00 18.95 8.24
CA PRO A 5 24.78 18.00 7.17
C PRO A 5 23.62 18.48 6.27
N ALA A 6 23.83 18.38 4.95
CA ALA A 6 22.83 18.65 3.93
C ALA A 6 21.58 17.75 4.12
N PRO A 7 20.38 18.20 3.70
CA PRO A 7 19.17 17.42 3.84
C PRO A 7 19.30 16.08 3.12
N ALA A 8 19.05 15.00 3.86
CA ALA A 8 18.97 13.65 3.32
C ALA A 8 17.92 13.63 2.20
N ALA A 9 18.37 13.40 0.97
CA ALA A 9 17.49 13.15 -0.16
C ALA A 9 16.61 11.93 0.19
N SER A 10 15.30 12.13 0.26
CA SER A 10 14.37 11.02 0.39
C SER A 10 14.45 10.20 -0.90
N ALA A 11 15.01 9.00 -0.81
CA ALA A 11 15.03 8.06 -1.92
C ALA A 11 13.59 7.83 -2.39
N ASP A 12 13.38 8.15 -3.66
CA ASP A 12 12.10 8.15 -4.35
C ASP A 12 11.50 6.72 -4.38
N GLN A 13 10.27 6.58 -3.90
CA GLN A 13 9.55 5.29 -3.84
C GLN A 13 9.18 4.75 -5.24
N HIS A 14 9.53 5.49 -6.31
CA HIS A 14 9.42 5.05 -7.71
C HIS A 14 10.56 4.15 -8.20
N ALA A 15 11.71 4.12 -7.52
CA ALA A 15 12.87 3.38 -8.02
C ALA A 15 12.69 1.84 -7.95
N ALA A 16 11.97 1.32 -6.96
CA ALA A 16 11.86 -0.13 -6.76
C ALA A 16 10.85 -0.84 -7.67
N LEU A 17 9.99 -0.10 -8.40
CA LEU A 17 8.95 -0.68 -9.26
C LEU A 17 9.15 -0.36 -10.75
N THR A 18 10.19 0.40 -11.10
CA THR A 18 10.54 0.77 -12.48
C THR A 18 11.56 -0.18 -13.11
N THR A 19 12.20 -1.04 -12.33
CA THR A 19 12.89 -2.21 -12.87
C THR A 19 11.82 -3.21 -13.33
N THR A 20 11.81 -3.52 -14.62
CA THR A 20 11.15 -4.72 -15.15
C THR A 20 11.57 -5.89 -14.29
N LEU A 21 10.64 -6.44 -13.49
CA LEU A 21 10.89 -7.72 -12.84
C LEU A 21 11.17 -8.71 -13.97
N PRO A 22 12.29 -9.43 -13.95
CA PRO A 22 12.55 -10.43 -14.97
C PRO A 22 11.38 -11.40 -14.99
N THR A 23 10.93 -11.76 -16.19
CA THR A 23 9.98 -12.86 -16.36
C THR A 23 10.47 -14.05 -15.53
N PRO A 24 9.62 -14.70 -14.73
CA PRO A 24 10.03 -15.82 -13.91
C PRO A 24 10.78 -16.82 -14.79
N SER A 25 11.99 -17.18 -14.38
CA SER A 25 12.81 -18.13 -15.14
C SER A 25 12.08 -19.48 -15.20
N SER A 26 12.42 -20.30 -16.19
CA SER A 26 11.94 -21.68 -16.31
C SER A 26 12.24 -22.56 -15.08
N GLN A 27 13.08 -22.07 -14.16
CA GLN A 27 13.36 -22.70 -12.86
C GLN A 27 12.22 -22.49 -11.85
N LEU A 28 11.46 -21.40 -11.96
CA LEU A 28 10.35 -21.08 -11.06
C LEU A 28 8.98 -21.43 -11.66
N THR A 29 8.88 -21.41 -12.99
CA THR A 29 7.63 -21.68 -13.72
C THR A 29 7.73 -22.88 -14.64
N THR A 30 6.60 -23.57 -14.81
CA THR A 30 6.41 -24.62 -15.81
C THR A 30 6.07 -23.99 -17.17
N SER A 31 6.18 -24.78 -18.25
CA SER A 31 5.89 -24.31 -19.62
C SER A 31 4.42 -23.91 -19.83
N ASP A 32 3.50 -24.42 -19.00
CA ASP A 32 2.08 -24.06 -18.96
C ASP A 32 1.78 -22.87 -18.04
N GLY A 33 2.80 -22.15 -17.55
CA GLY A 33 2.62 -20.91 -16.79
C GLY A 33 2.13 -21.14 -15.36
N ARG A 34 2.60 -22.21 -14.69
CA ARG A 34 2.32 -22.46 -13.27
C ARG A 34 3.59 -22.41 -12.43
N TRP A 35 3.43 -22.12 -11.14
CA TRP A 35 4.53 -22.17 -10.18
C TRP A 35 4.97 -23.61 -9.90
N ARG A 36 6.28 -23.85 -9.90
CA ARG A 36 6.87 -25.16 -9.56
C ARG A 36 6.91 -25.41 -8.05
N TYR A 37 6.90 -24.35 -7.25
CA TYR A 37 7.00 -24.37 -5.79
C TYR A 37 5.95 -23.44 -5.18
N PRO A 38 5.64 -23.56 -3.88
CA PRO A 38 4.87 -22.55 -3.16
C PRO A 38 5.63 -21.21 -3.19
N VAL A 39 5.00 -20.17 -3.75
CA VAL A 39 5.58 -18.82 -3.89
C VAL A 39 4.69 -17.80 -3.20
N VAL A 40 5.32 -16.93 -2.42
CA VAL A 40 4.72 -15.75 -1.80
C VAL A 40 5.53 -14.51 -2.19
N PHE A 41 4.84 -13.41 -2.44
CA PHE A 41 5.37 -12.10 -2.77
C PHE A 41 5.22 -11.19 -1.56
N MET A 42 6.34 -10.77 -0.98
CA MET A 42 6.33 -9.89 0.18
C MET A 42 6.97 -8.55 -0.16
N THR A 43 6.33 -7.45 0.23
CA THR A 43 6.90 -6.11 0.11
C THR A 43 6.46 -5.21 1.25
N ASN A 44 7.34 -4.30 1.65
CA ASN A 44 7.00 -3.23 2.58
C ASN A 44 6.14 -2.14 1.91
N GLY A 45 6.02 -2.17 0.59
CA GLY A 45 5.09 -1.31 -0.15
C GLY A 45 3.63 -1.64 0.16
N GLY A 46 2.73 -0.71 -0.14
CA GLY A 46 1.30 -0.84 0.11
C GLY A 46 0.51 0.32 -0.48
N GLY A 47 -0.65 0.60 0.11
CA GLY A 47 -1.54 1.68 -0.34
C GLY A 47 -2.58 1.25 -1.37
N VAL A 48 -2.62 -0.05 -1.68
CA VAL A 48 -3.64 -0.73 -2.48
C VAL A 48 -3.92 -2.09 -1.85
N CYS A 49 -5.07 -2.69 -2.14
CA CYS A 49 -5.37 -4.04 -1.65
C CYS A 49 -4.50 -5.11 -2.32
N GLU A 50 -4.37 -6.26 -1.67
CA GLU A 50 -3.63 -7.42 -2.18
C GLU A 50 -4.12 -7.86 -3.56
N GLU A 51 -5.42 -7.73 -3.85
CA GLU A 51 -6.00 -8.07 -5.14
C GLU A 51 -5.42 -7.23 -6.27
N ARG A 52 -5.34 -5.91 -6.06
CA ARG A 52 -4.76 -4.99 -7.05
C ARG A 52 -3.27 -5.26 -7.23
N LYS A 53 -2.54 -5.53 -6.15
CA LYS A 53 -1.12 -5.86 -6.25
C LYS A 53 -0.90 -7.19 -6.97
N ALA A 54 -1.72 -8.21 -6.71
CA ALA A 54 -1.65 -9.50 -7.36
C ALA A 54 -1.92 -9.38 -8.87
N GLN A 55 -2.87 -8.53 -9.29
CA GLN A 55 -3.10 -8.23 -10.70
C GLN A 55 -1.89 -7.54 -11.34
N GLU A 56 -1.32 -6.53 -10.69
CA GLU A 56 -0.11 -5.84 -11.16
C GLU A 56 1.08 -6.81 -11.32
N LEU A 57 1.30 -7.69 -10.34
CA LEU A 57 2.34 -8.72 -10.39
C LEU A 57 2.06 -9.74 -11.49
N SER A 58 0.81 -10.16 -11.67
CA SER A 58 0.44 -11.12 -12.71
C SER A 58 0.76 -10.59 -14.11
N THR A 59 0.39 -9.33 -14.37
CA THR A 59 0.67 -8.65 -15.64
C THR A 59 2.18 -8.51 -15.87
N ARG A 60 2.94 -8.15 -14.82
CA ARG A 60 4.39 -7.95 -14.93
C ARG A 60 5.16 -9.26 -15.15
N LEU A 61 4.72 -10.35 -14.50
CA LEU A 61 5.44 -11.63 -14.52
C LEU A 61 4.94 -12.56 -15.64
N GLY A 62 3.80 -12.29 -16.26
CA GLY A 62 3.21 -13.16 -17.28
C GLY A 62 2.71 -14.50 -16.72
N VAL A 63 2.52 -14.60 -15.41
CA VAL A 63 2.02 -15.78 -14.69
C VAL A 63 1.02 -15.34 -13.65
N ARG A 64 0.01 -16.17 -13.38
CA ARG A 64 -1.02 -15.85 -12.39
C ARG A 64 -0.44 -15.76 -10.98
N VAL A 65 -0.68 -14.62 -10.34
CA VAL A 65 -0.47 -14.37 -8.91
C VAL A 65 -1.83 -14.15 -8.27
N THR A 66 -2.10 -14.86 -7.19
CA THR A 66 -3.34 -14.74 -6.43
C THR A 66 -3.17 -13.79 -5.24
N PRO A 67 -4.24 -13.14 -4.74
CA PRO A 67 -4.17 -12.24 -3.59
C PRO A 67 -3.56 -12.91 -2.35
N GLU A 68 -3.82 -14.19 -2.13
CA GLU A 68 -3.31 -14.98 -1.00
C GLU A 68 -1.79 -15.18 -1.04
N GLN A 69 -1.18 -15.01 -2.22
CA GLN A 69 0.25 -15.05 -2.40
C GLN A 69 0.91 -13.70 -2.15
N VAL A 70 0.17 -12.64 -1.81
CA VAL A 70 0.71 -11.29 -1.63
C VAL A 70 0.66 -10.87 -0.17
N ILE A 71 1.80 -10.46 0.36
CA ILE A 71 1.95 -9.87 1.70
C ILE A 71 2.49 -8.45 1.53
N LEU A 72 1.65 -7.47 1.87
CA LEU A 72 1.96 -6.04 1.90
C LEU A 72 2.30 -5.63 3.34
N SER A 73 2.88 -4.43 3.52
CA SER A 73 3.20 -3.92 4.86
C SER A 73 2.01 -3.83 5.81
N HIS A 74 0.79 -3.72 5.26
CA HIS A 74 -0.45 -3.64 6.02
C HIS A 74 -1.23 -4.95 6.12
N THR A 75 -0.83 -6.02 5.41
CA THR A 75 -1.53 -7.32 5.46
C THR A 75 -1.66 -7.89 6.88
N PRO A 76 -0.63 -7.81 7.77
CA PRO A 76 -0.76 -8.27 9.15
C PRO A 76 -1.83 -7.53 9.98
N MET A 77 -2.30 -6.36 9.54
CA MET A 77 -3.35 -5.61 10.26
C MET A 77 -4.70 -6.33 10.24
N ARG A 78 -4.90 -7.31 9.35
CA ARG A 78 -6.09 -8.17 9.32
C ARG A 78 -6.31 -8.87 10.67
N ASP A 79 -5.25 -9.25 11.36
CA ASP A 79 -5.32 -9.96 12.64
C ASP A 79 -5.82 -9.04 13.78
N LEU A 80 -5.72 -7.72 13.62
CA LEU A 80 -6.16 -6.73 14.60
C LEU A 80 -7.66 -6.42 14.52
N VAL A 81 -8.35 -6.92 13.49
CA VAL A 81 -9.75 -6.58 13.21
C VAL A 81 -10.67 -7.03 14.35
N ALA A 82 -10.39 -8.19 14.96
CA ALA A 82 -11.16 -8.69 16.10
C ALA A 82 -11.22 -7.69 17.27
N GLU A 83 -10.14 -6.93 17.50
CA GLU A 83 -10.07 -5.92 18.55
C GLU A 83 -10.51 -4.53 18.07
N LEU A 84 -10.18 -4.17 16.84
CA LEU A 84 -10.25 -2.79 16.36
C LEU A 84 -11.45 -2.49 15.46
N ALA A 85 -12.22 -3.48 15.00
CA ALA A 85 -13.29 -3.27 14.00
C ALA A 85 -14.25 -2.12 14.36
N GLN A 86 -14.66 -2.04 15.62
CA GLN A 86 -15.61 -1.05 16.13
C GLN A 86 -14.96 0.18 16.78
N ARG A 87 -13.62 0.18 16.92
CA ARG A 87 -12.88 1.28 17.53
C ARG A 87 -12.53 2.32 16.46
N PRO A 88 -12.47 3.62 16.80
CA PRO A 88 -11.91 4.61 15.90
C PRO A 88 -10.45 4.25 15.58
N VAL A 89 -10.13 4.09 14.29
CA VAL A 89 -8.77 3.81 13.82
C VAL A 89 -8.31 4.96 12.93
N LEU A 90 -7.18 5.57 13.30
CA LEU A 90 -6.51 6.56 12.48
C LEU A 90 -5.58 5.86 11.49
N VAL A 91 -5.82 6.05 10.20
CA VAL A 91 -5.07 5.46 9.10
C VAL A 91 -4.19 6.53 8.46
N SER A 92 -2.91 6.21 8.28
CA SER A 92 -1.93 7.08 7.64
C SER A 92 -1.28 6.37 6.46
N GLY A 93 -1.21 7.04 5.31
CA GLY A 93 -0.49 6.53 4.14
C GLY A 93 -0.87 7.26 2.86
N ARG A 94 -0.40 6.72 1.73
CA ARG A 94 -0.70 7.21 0.38
C ARG A 94 -1.51 6.14 -0.37
N GLY A 95 -2.29 6.57 -1.36
CA GLY A 95 -3.17 5.69 -2.12
C GLY A 95 -4.51 5.48 -1.43
N ASP A 96 -5.13 4.33 -1.68
CA ASP A 96 -6.49 4.02 -1.25
C ASP A 96 -6.53 3.34 0.13
N VAL A 97 -5.76 3.90 1.09
CA VAL A 97 -5.54 3.29 2.41
C VAL A 97 -6.81 3.16 3.25
N LEU A 98 -7.80 4.03 3.03
CA LEU A 98 -9.08 3.93 3.72
C LEU A 98 -9.90 2.73 3.22
N ASN A 99 -9.85 2.44 1.92
CA ASN A 99 -10.50 1.26 1.38
C ASN A 99 -9.78 -0.02 1.81
N VAL A 100 -8.45 -0.03 1.82
CA VAL A 100 -7.64 -1.14 2.37
C VAL A 100 -8.03 -1.44 3.83
N ALA A 101 -8.10 -0.41 4.67
CA ALA A 101 -8.49 -0.60 6.07
C ALA A 101 -9.92 -1.16 6.21
N ARG A 102 -10.85 -0.68 5.37
CA ARG A 102 -12.24 -1.18 5.35
C ARG A 102 -12.34 -2.59 4.80
N SER A 103 -11.54 -2.97 3.80
CA SER A 103 -11.56 -4.33 3.23
C SER A 103 -11.11 -5.38 4.25
N TYR A 104 -10.28 -4.99 5.23
CA TYR A 104 -9.94 -5.85 6.36
C TYR A 104 -11.07 -5.96 7.40
N GLY A 105 -12.05 -5.05 7.40
CA GLY A 105 -13.19 -5.07 8.32
C GLY A 105 -13.16 -3.97 9.39
N LEU A 106 -12.24 -2.99 9.29
CA LEU A 106 -12.27 -1.82 10.16
C LEU A 106 -13.42 -0.88 9.75
N GLN A 107 -14.32 -0.58 10.69
CA GLN A 107 -15.56 0.13 10.37
C GLN A 107 -15.41 1.65 10.56
N ARG A 108 -14.67 2.08 11.59
CA ARG A 108 -14.54 3.49 11.98
C ARG A 108 -13.16 4.04 11.64
N VAL A 109 -12.86 4.09 10.35
CA VAL A 109 -11.55 4.56 9.85
C VAL A 109 -11.55 6.05 9.52
N LEU A 110 -10.50 6.74 9.94
CA LEU A 110 -10.24 8.14 9.64
C LEU A 110 -8.86 8.30 9.02
N HIS A 111 -8.73 9.12 7.99
CA HIS A 111 -7.43 9.46 7.42
C HIS A 111 -6.78 10.58 8.23
N THR A 112 -5.44 10.58 8.36
CA THR A 112 -4.68 11.67 9.01
C THR A 112 -5.02 13.06 8.45
N ARG A 113 -5.26 13.17 7.15
CA ARG A 113 -5.76 14.40 6.50
C ARG A 113 -7.10 14.90 7.04
N GLN A 114 -8.01 14.00 7.43
CA GLN A 114 -9.30 14.39 8.03
C GLN A 114 -9.07 14.97 9.43
N LEU A 115 -8.17 14.36 10.21
CA LEU A 115 -7.79 14.86 11.53
C LEU A 115 -7.14 16.24 11.45
N GLY A 116 -6.19 16.44 10.54
CA GLY A 116 -5.52 17.73 10.36
C GLY A 116 -6.46 18.84 9.87
N ARG A 117 -7.50 18.51 9.09
CA ARG A 117 -8.57 19.47 8.74
C ARG A 117 -9.41 19.87 9.95
N ALA A 118 -9.73 18.92 10.82
CA ALA A 118 -10.55 19.16 12.01
C ALA A 118 -9.78 19.88 13.12
N MET A 119 -8.47 19.67 13.22
CA MET A 119 -7.59 20.29 14.21
C MET A 119 -6.31 20.87 13.57
N PRO A 120 -6.41 22.00 12.84
CA PRO A 120 -5.24 22.59 12.15
C PRO A 120 -4.06 22.89 13.09
N ALA A 121 -4.35 23.27 14.34
CA ALA A 121 -3.34 23.53 15.37
C ALA A 121 -2.49 22.30 15.72
N ALA A 122 -3.01 21.07 15.55
CA ALA A 122 -2.27 19.84 15.79
C ALA A 122 -1.26 19.52 14.67
N THR A 123 -1.39 20.18 13.51
CA THR A 123 -0.56 19.96 12.32
C THR A 123 -0.15 21.31 11.71
N PRO A 124 0.59 22.16 12.46
CA PRO A 124 0.80 23.57 12.12
C PRO A 124 1.60 23.79 10.84
N PHE A 125 2.30 22.76 10.35
CA PHE A 125 3.11 22.79 9.14
C PHE A 125 2.43 22.13 7.93
N SER A 126 1.15 21.75 8.05
CA SER A 126 0.40 21.09 6.98
C SER A 126 -0.74 21.97 6.51
N THR A 127 -0.93 22.03 5.19
CA THR A 127 -2.10 22.66 4.57
C THR A 127 -3.03 21.56 4.04
N TYR A 128 -4.32 21.71 4.31
CA TYR A 128 -5.33 20.77 3.83
C TYR A 128 -6.34 21.52 2.97
N PRO A 129 -6.43 21.21 1.66
CA PRO A 129 -7.41 21.84 0.79
C PRO A 129 -8.83 21.64 1.33
N THR A 130 -9.61 22.70 1.40
CA THR A 130 -11.04 22.68 1.76
C THR A 130 -11.87 22.45 0.49
N GLY A 131 -12.52 21.29 0.36
CA GLY A 131 -13.54 21.10 -0.70
C GLY A 131 -13.74 19.67 -1.21
N GLY A 132 -14.91 19.09 -0.90
CA GLY A 132 -16.02 18.90 -1.86
C GLY A 132 -15.81 18.16 -3.20
N GLY A 133 -14.66 17.57 -3.49
CA GLY A 133 -14.48 16.77 -4.71
C GLY A 133 -14.86 15.31 -4.47
N ARG A 134 -15.94 14.83 -5.11
CA ARG A 134 -16.13 13.40 -5.39
C ARG A 134 -14.81 12.82 -5.90
N GLN A 135 -14.17 11.92 -5.15
CA GLN A 135 -13.11 11.08 -5.70
C GLN A 135 -13.78 10.04 -6.60
N HIS A 136 -14.08 10.43 -7.83
CA HIS A 136 -14.28 9.49 -8.94
C HIS A 136 -12.94 9.35 -9.68
N ALA A 137 -12.64 8.09 -9.96
CA ALA A 137 -11.60 7.49 -10.80
C ALA A 137 -10.92 8.37 -11.85
N ALA A 138 -9.60 8.16 -12.00
CA ALA A 138 -8.80 8.18 -13.24
C ALA A 138 -7.30 8.27 -12.86
N ILE A 139 -6.33 7.48 -13.32
CA ILE A 139 -6.19 6.27 -14.16
C ILE A 139 -5.00 5.53 -13.54
#